data_AF-A0A2N5PGZ5-F1
#
_entry.id   AF-A0A2N5PGZ5-F1
#
_cell.length_a   1.000
_cell.length_b   1.000
_cell.length_c   1.000
_cell.angle_alpha   90.00
_cell.angle_beta   90.00
_cell.angle_gamma   90.00
#
_symmetry.space_group_name_H-M   'P 1'
#
loop_
_entity.id
_entity.type
_entity.pdbx_description
1 polymer ?
#
loop_
_entity_poly.entity_id
_entity_poly.type
_entity_poly.pdbx_seq_one_letter_code
_entity_poly.pdbx_strand_id
1 'polypeptide(L)'
;MEQNACIYHFGASVIHGQRSNILRLLYTFNNHNILEPFLDTTILLKNIHESASIGLLTDNKIYLTKENLKTVDMTLQRMNTKQLLIQEYISGLECEVLVIQFKGKYYALEPVEIVINGNDFLDSLTSNLYNYSFRKLSDRLSPTVIEQIKKQAVKAAQILSIKDYARFDFRIEKDQPYLIDIAGTPYTIKHSSVAFLFENIMHLDYKDIYKTIMACSFSNYDILQS
;
A
#
# COMPACT_ATOMS: atom_id res chain seq x y z
N MET A 1 3.21 13.84 -10.88
CA MET A 1 3.47 12.63 -11.70
C MET A 1 4.79 11.94 -11.33
N GLU A 2 5.83 12.63 -10.83
CA GLU A 2 7.11 11.99 -10.46
C GLU A 2 7.14 11.24 -9.12
N GLN A 3 6.23 11.52 -8.18
CA GLN A 3 6.19 10.80 -6.89
C GLN A 3 5.77 9.33 -7.01
N ASN A 4 4.93 8.98 -7.99
CA ASN A 4 4.48 7.59 -8.16
C ASN A 4 5.62 6.66 -8.63
N ALA A 5 6.58 7.18 -9.40
CA ALA A 5 7.72 6.39 -9.88
C ALA A 5 8.74 6.06 -8.77
N CYS A 6 8.89 6.92 -7.77
CA CYS A 6 9.84 6.74 -6.67
C CYS A 6 9.45 5.60 -5.70
N ILE A 7 8.16 5.28 -5.61
CA ILE A 7 7.63 4.29 -4.65
C ILE A 7 7.90 2.85 -5.12
N TYR A 8 7.93 2.60 -6.43
CA TYR A 8 8.12 1.25 -6.98
C TYR A 8 9.57 0.75 -6.97
N HIS A 9 10.57 1.63 -6.83
CA HIS A 9 11.98 1.24 -6.72
C HIS A 9 12.41 0.84 -5.29
N PHE A 10 11.56 1.05 -4.28
CA PHE A 10 11.92 0.78 -2.88
C PHE A 10 11.61 -0.63 -2.39
N GLY A 11 10.96 -1.47 -3.21
CA GLY A 11 10.58 -2.83 -2.84
C GLY A 11 11.73 -3.85 -2.81
N ALA A 12 12.94 -3.51 -3.25
CA ALA A 12 13.99 -4.50 -3.44
C ALA A 12 14.84 -4.79 -2.18
N SER A 13 15.26 -3.81 -1.37
CA SER A 13 16.18 -4.07 -0.23
C SER A 13 16.52 -2.82 0.60
N VAL A 14 15.60 -2.23 1.38
CA VAL A 14 16.01 -1.26 2.42
C VAL A 14 15.13 -1.28 3.68
N ILE A 15 14.95 -2.44 4.30
CA ILE A 15 14.71 -2.52 5.75
C ILE A 15 15.70 -3.54 6.33
N HIS A 16 16.95 -3.15 6.45
CA HIS A 16 17.94 -3.96 7.18
C HIS A 16 17.42 -4.20 8.61
N GLY A 17 17.21 -5.48 8.96
CA GLY A 17 16.98 -5.94 10.33
C GLY A 17 15.64 -6.62 10.64
N GLN A 18 14.67 -6.70 9.72
CA GLN A 18 13.43 -7.47 9.94
C GLN A 18 13.08 -8.28 8.70
N ARG A 19 12.67 -9.56 8.86
CA ARG A 19 12.17 -10.45 7.79
C ARG A 19 10.79 -9.99 7.26
N SER A 20 10.67 -8.72 6.89
CA SER A 20 9.44 -8.12 6.34
C SER A 20 9.60 -7.81 4.84
N ASN A 21 10.52 -8.49 4.15
CA ASN A 21 10.77 -8.24 2.73
C ASN A 21 9.76 -9.05 1.92
N ILE A 22 8.80 -8.36 1.29
CA ILE A 22 7.97 -8.94 0.23
C ILE A 22 8.83 -9.02 -1.02
N LEU A 23 8.91 -10.20 -1.64
CA LEU A 23 9.62 -10.34 -2.90
C LEU A 23 8.89 -9.57 -4.02
N ARG A 24 9.62 -8.70 -4.73
CA ARG A 24 9.10 -7.88 -5.84
C ARG A 24 10.11 -7.76 -6.97
N LEU A 25 9.65 -7.94 -8.20
CA LEU A 25 10.49 -7.81 -9.40
C LEU A 25 9.70 -7.18 -10.55
N LEU A 26 10.40 -6.49 -11.44
CA LEU A 26 9.83 -5.98 -12.68
C LEU A 26 9.97 -7.04 -13.78
N TYR A 27 8.86 -7.41 -14.39
CA TYR A 27 8.80 -8.37 -15.47
C TYR A 27 8.58 -7.68 -16.82
N THR A 28 9.34 -8.12 -17.82
CA THR A 28 9.18 -7.76 -19.23
C THR A 28 8.85 -9.01 -20.03
N PHE A 29 8.11 -8.84 -21.13
CA PHE A 29 7.66 -9.93 -22.01
C PHE A 29 8.76 -10.96 -22.33
N ASN A 30 8.42 -12.25 -22.24
CA ASN A 30 9.30 -13.41 -22.48
C ASN A 30 10.53 -13.55 -21.54
N ASN A 31 10.64 -12.78 -20.45
CA ASN A 31 11.77 -12.91 -19.52
C ASN A 31 11.45 -13.86 -18.35
N HIS A 32 11.11 -15.13 -18.63
CA HIS A 32 10.63 -16.05 -17.59
C HIS A 32 11.66 -16.43 -16.53
N ASN A 33 12.96 -16.29 -16.80
CA ASN A 33 14.01 -16.62 -15.83
C ASN A 33 13.91 -15.76 -14.56
N ILE A 34 13.41 -14.52 -14.65
CA ILE A 34 13.21 -13.65 -13.48
C ILE A 34 12.11 -14.16 -12.54
N LEU A 35 11.31 -15.12 -12.98
CA LEU A 35 10.21 -15.70 -12.21
C LEU A 35 10.65 -16.88 -11.33
N GLU A 36 11.88 -17.39 -11.49
CA GLU A 36 12.40 -18.52 -10.69
C GLU A 36 12.24 -18.30 -9.18
N PRO A 37 12.53 -17.11 -8.61
CA PRO A 37 12.34 -16.87 -7.18
C PRO A 37 10.89 -16.96 -6.68
N PHE A 38 9.91 -16.94 -7.59
CA PHE A 38 8.48 -16.99 -7.27
C PHE A 38 7.85 -18.37 -7.55
N LEU A 39 8.61 -19.35 -8.01
CA LEU A 39 8.08 -20.69 -8.25
C LEU A 39 7.50 -21.29 -6.97
N ASP A 40 6.36 -21.96 -7.12
CA ASP A 40 5.60 -22.59 -6.04
C ASP A 40 5.10 -21.61 -4.96
N THR A 41 4.90 -20.34 -5.37
CA THR A 41 4.30 -19.30 -4.52
C THR A 41 3.10 -18.64 -5.19
N THR A 42 2.23 -18.02 -4.39
CA THR A 42 1.18 -17.15 -4.94
C THR A 42 1.74 -15.75 -5.18
N ILE A 43 1.55 -15.24 -6.39
CA ILE A 43 1.95 -13.90 -6.80
C ILE A 43 0.74 -13.05 -7.15
N LEU A 44 0.93 -11.74 -7.08
CA LEU A 44 0.02 -10.72 -7.57
C LEU A 44 0.73 -9.92 -8.67
N LEU A 45 0.12 -9.91 -9.85
CA LEU A 45 0.59 -9.19 -11.03
C LEU A 45 -0.03 -7.80 -11.07
N LYS A 46 0.78 -6.75 -11.02
CA LYS A 46 0.31 -5.35 -11.00
C LYS A 46 0.84 -4.58 -12.21
N ASN A 47 0.04 -3.68 -12.76
CA ASN A 47 0.53 -2.69 -13.72
C ASN A 47 1.22 -1.57 -12.93
N ILE A 48 2.50 -1.32 -13.24
CA ILE A 48 3.34 -0.37 -12.52
C ILE A 48 2.94 1.09 -12.75
N HIS A 49 2.17 1.35 -13.80
CA HIS A 49 1.73 2.69 -14.18
C HIS A 49 0.35 3.04 -13.64
N GLU A 50 -0.30 2.10 -12.95
CA GLU A 50 -1.66 2.26 -12.46
C GLU A 50 -1.70 2.44 -10.94
N SER A 51 -2.87 2.82 -10.43
CA SER A 51 -3.17 2.99 -9.01
C SER A 51 -4.63 2.58 -8.73
N ALA A 52 -5.09 2.67 -7.48
CA ALA A 52 -6.50 2.41 -7.12
C ALA A 52 -7.04 1.04 -7.56
N SER A 53 -6.17 0.02 -7.60
CA SER A 53 -6.47 -1.33 -8.10
C SER A 53 -6.88 -1.39 -9.58
N ILE A 54 -6.65 -0.35 -10.39
CA ILE A 54 -6.99 -0.33 -11.81
C ILE A 54 -6.27 -1.47 -12.55
N GLY A 55 -7.05 -2.25 -13.29
CA GLY A 55 -6.57 -3.39 -14.06
C GLY A 55 -6.36 -4.67 -13.25
N LEU A 56 -6.48 -4.62 -11.91
CA LEU A 56 -6.48 -5.80 -11.07
C LEU A 56 -7.83 -6.50 -11.13
N LEU A 57 -7.81 -7.69 -11.72
CA LEU A 57 -8.90 -8.65 -11.78
C LEU A 57 -8.48 -9.93 -11.04
N THR A 58 -9.39 -10.87 -10.87
CA THR A 58 -9.14 -12.12 -10.14
C THR A 58 -7.99 -12.95 -10.74
N ASP A 59 -7.75 -12.87 -12.04
CA ASP A 59 -6.66 -13.54 -12.76
C ASP A 59 -5.28 -12.88 -12.55
N ASN A 60 -5.19 -11.73 -11.87
CA ASN A 60 -3.92 -11.12 -11.47
C ASN A 60 -3.27 -11.87 -10.30
N LYS A 61 -4.04 -12.63 -9.52
CA LYS A 61 -3.53 -13.48 -8.44
C LYS A 61 -3.32 -14.89 -9.00
N ILE A 62 -2.07 -15.35 -9.03
CA ILE A 62 -1.69 -16.62 -9.67
C ILE A 62 -0.83 -17.44 -8.71
N TYR A 63 -1.09 -18.74 -8.59
CA TYR A 63 -0.12 -19.67 -8.02
C TYR A 63 0.87 -20.06 -9.13
N LEU A 64 2.11 -19.59 -9.04
CA LEU A 64 3.08 -19.70 -10.12
C LEU A 64 3.80 -21.05 -10.07
N THR A 65 3.83 -21.75 -11.19
CA THR A 65 4.54 -23.03 -11.38
C THR A 65 5.34 -22.98 -12.68
N LYS A 66 6.25 -23.93 -12.88
CA LYS A 66 7.01 -24.04 -14.14
C LYS A 66 6.11 -24.26 -15.36
N GLU A 67 4.93 -24.82 -15.16
CA GLU A 67 3.98 -25.16 -16.23
C GLU A 67 3.18 -23.94 -16.72
N ASN A 68 3.03 -22.91 -15.88
CA ASN A 68 2.14 -21.78 -16.15
C ASN A 68 2.84 -20.43 -16.33
N LEU A 69 4.17 -20.38 -16.50
CA LEU A 69 4.93 -19.12 -16.67
C LEU A 69 4.36 -18.19 -17.77
N LYS A 70 3.78 -18.76 -18.83
CA LYS A 70 3.14 -18.02 -19.93
C LYS A 70 1.93 -17.20 -19.50
N THR A 71 1.29 -17.50 -18.36
CA THR A 71 0.17 -16.68 -17.87
C THR A 71 0.62 -15.28 -17.52
N VAL A 72 1.88 -15.09 -17.11
CA VAL A 72 2.44 -13.75 -16.83
C VAL A 72 2.51 -12.91 -18.10
N ASP A 73 2.91 -13.51 -19.24
CA ASP A 73 2.88 -12.84 -20.55
C ASP A 73 1.46 -12.48 -20.98
N MET A 74 0.51 -13.39 -20.79
CA MET A 74 -0.91 -13.17 -21.11
C MET A 74 -1.47 -12.00 -20.30
N THR A 75 -1.16 -11.93 -19.00
CA THR A 75 -1.55 -10.79 -18.15
C THR A 75 -0.89 -9.50 -18.60
N LEU A 76 0.40 -9.51 -18.96
CA LEU A 76 1.12 -8.33 -19.46
C LEU A 76 0.46 -7.77 -20.72
N GLN A 77 0.13 -8.65 -21.67
CA GLN A 77 -0.59 -8.29 -22.89
C GLN A 77 -2.00 -7.78 -22.60
N ARG A 78 -2.76 -8.47 -21.73
CA ARG A 78 -4.12 -8.06 -21.33
C ARG A 78 -4.14 -6.67 -20.70
N MET A 79 -3.18 -6.38 -19.82
CA MET A 79 -3.06 -5.08 -19.15
C MET A 79 -2.48 -3.99 -20.06
N ASN A 80 -2.14 -4.31 -21.31
CA ASN A 80 -1.59 -3.39 -22.31
C ASN A 80 -0.41 -2.56 -21.77
N THR A 81 0.52 -3.22 -21.08
CA THR A 81 1.70 -2.59 -20.48
C THR A 81 2.98 -3.27 -20.98
N LYS A 82 4.10 -2.53 -20.96
CA LYS A 82 5.42 -3.08 -21.28
C LYS A 82 6.07 -3.79 -20.10
N GLN A 83 5.61 -3.49 -18.88
CA GLN A 83 6.19 -3.98 -17.64
C GLN A 83 5.11 -4.30 -16.61
N LEU A 84 5.25 -5.44 -15.96
CA LEU A 84 4.48 -5.81 -14.77
C LEU A 84 5.35 -5.74 -13.52
N LEU A 85 4.75 -5.35 -12.41
CA LEU A 85 5.29 -5.63 -11.08
C LEU A 85 4.77 -7.00 -10.65
N ILE A 86 5.69 -7.93 -10.49
CA ILE A 86 5.46 -9.21 -9.82
C ILE A 86 5.68 -8.98 -8.34
N GLN A 87 4.68 -9.29 -7.53
CA GLN A 87 4.77 -9.20 -6.07
C GLN A 87 4.31 -10.51 -5.45
N GLU A 88 5.02 -11.02 -4.44
CA GLU A 88 4.50 -12.11 -3.61
C GLU A 88 3.16 -11.70 -2.96
N TYR A 89 2.18 -12.59 -3.02
CA TYR A 89 0.88 -12.37 -2.42
C TYR A 89 0.94 -12.72 -0.92
N ILE A 90 0.78 -11.70 -0.08
CA ILE A 90 0.66 -11.86 1.37
C ILE A 90 -0.81 -12.09 1.72
N SER A 91 -1.11 -13.13 2.50
CA SER A 91 -2.49 -13.40 2.95
C SER A 91 -2.84 -12.61 4.23
N GLY A 92 -4.11 -12.60 4.62
CA GLY A 92 -4.56 -12.00 5.88
C GLY A 92 -5.16 -10.60 5.75
N LEU A 93 -5.16 -9.85 6.86
CA LEU A 93 -5.83 -8.55 6.94
C LEU A 93 -5.10 -7.50 6.12
N GLU A 94 -5.83 -6.52 5.59
CA GLU A 94 -5.28 -5.37 4.89
C GLU A 94 -5.61 -4.09 5.67
N CYS A 95 -4.63 -3.21 5.85
CA CYS A 95 -4.85 -1.93 6.52
C CYS A 95 -4.09 -0.79 5.87
N GLU A 96 -4.61 0.41 6.01
CA GLU A 96 -3.98 1.65 5.57
C GLU A 96 -3.59 2.50 6.78
N VAL A 97 -2.38 3.05 6.76
CA VAL A 97 -1.82 3.89 7.83
C VAL A 97 -1.46 5.25 7.25
N LEU A 98 -2.17 6.30 7.67
CA LEU A 98 -1.77 7.67 7.35
C LEU A 98 -0.60 8.06 8.26
N VAL A 99 0.53 8.40 7.66
CA VAL A 99 1.66 9.01 8.36
C VAL A 99 1.74 10.47 7.97
N ILE A 100 1.81 11.34 8.99
CA ILE A 100 2.01 12.78 8.81
C ILE A 100 3.37 13.20 9.37
N GLN A 101 3.95 14.25 8.81
CA GLN A 101 5.12 14.92 9.35
C GLN A 101 4.71 16.31 9.83
N PHE A 102 5.02 16.64 11.07
CA PHE A 102 4.79 17.97 11.63
C PHE A 102 6.00 18.42 12.42
N LYS A 103 6.57 19.57 12.06
CA LYS A 103 7.79 20.13 12.65
C LYS A 103 8.96 19.14 12.60
N GLY A 104 9.15 18.46 11.46
CA GLY A 104 10.22 17.48 11.26
C GLY A 104 10.04 16.16 12.01
N LYS A 105 8.92 15.95 12.71
CA LYS A 105 8.63 14.69 13.42
C LYS A 105 7.51 13.92 12.72
N TYR A 106 7.71 12.62 12.54
CA TYR A 106 6.75 11.71 11.92
C TYR A 106 5.79 11.12 12.95
N TYR A 107 4.52 11.01 12.56
CA TYR A 107 3.44 10.43 13.35
C TYR A 107 2.63 9.48 12.47
N ALA A 108 2.67 8.18 12.79
CA ALA A 108 1.69 7.24 12.27
C ALA A 108 0.38 7.37 13.05
N LEU A 109 -0.70 7.69 12.35
CA LEU A 109 -2.04 7.72 12.92
C LEU A 109 -2.60 6.30 13.08
N GLU A 110 -3.84 6.19 13.54
CA GLU A 110 -4.45 4.89 13.81
C GLU A 110 -4.62 4.07 12.52
N PRO A 111 -4.14 2.81 12.45
CA PRO A 111 -4.35 1.96 11.29
C PRO A 111 -5.83 1.65 11.07
N VAL A 112 -6.27 1.77 9.82
CA VAL A 112 -7.65 1.47 9.41
C VAL A 112 -7.66 0.19 8.59
N GLU A 113 -8.40 -0.83 9.05
CA GLU A 113 -8.63 -2.07 8.31
C GLU A 113 -9.52 -1.81 7.10
N ILE A 114 -9.15 -2.37 5.94
CA ILE A 114 -10.04 -2.50 4.79
C ILE A 114 -10.71 -3.88 4.86
N VAL A 115 -12.02 -3.88 5.05
CA VAL A 115 -12.83 -5.09 5.08
C VAL A 115 -13.43 -5.31 3.70
N ILE A 116 -12.85 -6.28 3.00
CA ILE A 116 -13.23 -6.66 1.64
C ILE A 116 -14.19 -7.84 1.73
N ASN A 117 -15.43 -7.65 1.31
CA ASN A 117 -16.47 -8.68 1.45
C ASN A 117 -16.32 -9.73 0.35
N GLY A 118 -15.99 -10.97 0.73
CA GLY A 118 -16.02 -12.13 -0.18
C GLY A 118 -14.86 -12.24 -1.18
N ASN A 119 -13.90 -11.31 -1.15
CA ASN A 119 -12.73 -11.30 -2.02
C ASN A 119 -11.41 -11.32 -1.22
N ASP A 120 -10.37 -11.85 -1.86
CA ASP A 120 -9.04 -12.04 -1.27
C ASP A 120 -8.15 -10.78 -1.29
N PHE A 121 -8.50 -9.79 -2.12
CA PHE A 121 -7.84 -8.51 -2.27
C PHE A 121 -8.77 -7.49 -2.93
N LEU A 122 -8.41 -6.21 -2.88
CA LEU A 122 -9.23 -5.14 -3.43
C LEU A 122 -9.01 -5.09 -4.95
N ASP A 123 -9.91 -5.70 -5.71
CA ASP A 123 -9.89 -5.66 -7.18
C ASP A 123 -10.54 -4.37 -7.73
N SER A 124 -10.40 -4.15 -9.05
CA SER A 124 -10.97 -2.98 -9.73
C SER A 124 -12.49 -2.86 -9.52
N LEU A 125 -13.22 -3.97 -9.55
CA LEU A 125 -14.68 -3.96 -9.46
C LEU A 125 -15.13 -3.55 -8.06
N THR A 126 -14.55 -4.16 -7.03
CA THR A 126 -14.82 -3.90 -5.62
C THR A 126 -14.46 -2.46 -5.25
N SER A 127 -13.32 -1.99 -5.75
CA SER A 127 -12.88 -0.59 -5.59
C SER A 127 -13.88 0.38 -6.22
N ASN A 128 -14.25 0.18 -7.49
CA ASN A 128 -15.13 1.08 -8.24
C ASN A 128 -16.57 1.10 -7.71
N LEU A 129 -17.07 -0.02 -7.19
CA LEU A 129 -18.40 -0.13 -6.60
C LEU A 129 -18.45 0.30 -5.13
N TYR A 130 -17.32 0.68 -4.53
CA TYR A 130 -17.19 0.93 -3.10
C TYR A 130 -17.75 -0.22 -2.25
N ASN A 131 -17.56 -1.46 -2.72
CA ASN A 131 -18.07 -2.67 -2.07
C ASN A 131 -17.09 -3.20 -1.01
N TYR A 132 -16.64 -2.31 -0.14
CA TYR A 132 -15.77 -2.59 0.99
C TYR A 132 -16.11 -1.64 2.14
N SER A 133 -15.62 -1.93 3.33
CA SER A 133 -15.88 -1.12 4.51
C SER A 133 -14.62 -0.94 5.35
N PHE A 134 -14.70 -0.07 6.35
CA PHE A 134 -13.58 0.26 7.21
C PHE A 134 -13.85 -0.14 8.65
N ARG A 135 -12.80 -0.54 9.36
CA ARG A 135 -12.82 -0.79 10.81
C ARG A 135 -11.55 -0.28 11.45
N LYS A 136 -11.62 0.00 12.75
CA LYS A 136 -10.44 0.33 13.54
C LYS A 136 -9.63 -0.96 13.78
N LEU A 137 -8.40 -1.01 13.26
CA LEU A 137 -7.62 -2.25 13.29
C LEU A 137 -7.24 -2.71 14.71
N SER A 138 -7.08 -1.77 15.64
CA SER A 138 -6.75 -2.09 17.05
C SER A 138 -7.88 -2.80 17.81
N ASP A 139 -9.09 -2.86 17.25
CA ASP A 139 -10.17 -3.69 17.80
C ASP A 139 -10.01 -5.18 17.41
N ARG A 140 -9.07 -5.49 16.50
CA ARG A 140 -8.87 -6.82 15.89
C ARG A 140 -7.54 -7.46 16.23
N LEU A 141 -6.49 -6.66 16.42
CA LEU A 141 -5.12 -7.12 16.63
C LEU A 141 -4.57 -6.63 17.96
N SER A 142 -3.58 -7.35 18.49
CA SER A 142 -2.95 -6.97 19.75
C SER A 142 -2.24 -5.60 19.65
N PRO A 143 -2.12 -4.85 20.76
CA PRO A 143 -1.39 -3.58 20.78
C PRO A 143 0.04 -3.70 20.24
N THR A 144 0.69 -4.84 20.45
CA THR A 144 2.03 -5.14 19.95
C THR A 144 2.09 -5.12 18.42
N VAL A 145 1.13 -5.75 17.74
CA VAL A 145 1.08 -5.76 16.26
C VAL A 145 0.77 -4.36 15.72
N ILE A 146 -0.14 -3.64 16.36
CA ILE A 146 -0.46 -2.25 16.00
C ILE A 146 0.78 -1.35 16.12
N GLU A 147 1.55 -1.47 17.20
CA GLU A 147 2.77 -0.70 17.38
C GLU A 147 3.84 -1.08 16.35
N GLN A 148 3.97 -2.36 16.00
CA GLN A 148 4.85 -2.81 14.92
C GLN A 148 4.49 -2.16 13.58
N ILE A 149 3.21 -2.16 13.21
CA ILE A 149 2.70 -1.50 11.98
C ILE A 149 3.06 -0.01 11.98
N LYS A 150 2.74 0.71 13.05
CA LYS A 150 2.99 2.15 13.16
C LYS A 150 4.49 2.47 13.11
N LYS A 151 5.32 1.65 13.76
CA LYS A 151 6.78 1.79 13.74
C LYS A 151 7.37 1.54 12.35
N GLN A 152 6.90 0.53 11.63
CA GLN A 152 7.32 0.26 10.26
C GLN A 152 6.89 1.39 9.30
N ALA A 153 5.66 1.91 9.43
CA ALA A 153 5.16 3.03 8.63
C ALA A 153 5.99 4.31 8.85
N VAL A 154 6.29 4.66 10.11
CA VAL A 154 7.17 5.80 10.44
C VAL A 154 8.57 5.61 9.86
N LYS A 155 9.15 4.41 10.01
CA LYS A 155 10.48 4.11 9.46
C LYS A 155 10.50 4.24 7.92
N ALA A 156 9.48 3.74 7.24
CA ALA A 156 9.34 3.88 5.80
C ALA A 156 9.21 5.35 5.38
N ALA A 157 8.40 6.14 6.09
CA ALA A 157 8.24 7.57 5.85
C ALA A 157 9.56 8.34 6.02
N GLN A 158 10.37 7.99 7.03
CA GLN A 158 11.70 8.57 7.25
C GLN A 158 12.67 8.24 6.11
N ILE A 159 12.73 6.97 5.69
CA ILE A 159 13.61 6.52 4.60
C ILE A 159 13.26 7.23 3.30
N LEU A 160 11.97 7.39 3.01
CA LEU A 160 11.47 8.07 1.82
C LEU A 160 11.47 9.59 1.93
N SER A 161 11.89 10.14 3.07
CA SER A 161 11.87 11.59 3.33
C SER A 161 10.52 12.23 3.01
N ILE A 162 9.42 11.58 3.42
CA ILE A 162 8.07 12.10 3.20
C ILE A 162 7.96 13.47 3.87
N LYS A 163 7.60 14.50 3.08
CA LYS A 163 7.59 15.89 3.55
C LYS A 163 6.38 16.22 4.41
N ASP A 164 5.18 15.84 3.98
CA ASP A 164 3.94 16.31 4.62
C ASP A 164 3.12 15.14 5.15
N TYR A 165 2.72 14.25 4.25
CA TYR A 165 1.97 13.06 4.58
C TYR A 165 2.10 12.04 3.47
N ALA A 166 1.88 10.77 3.81
CA ALA A 166 1.68 9.68 2.87
C ALA A 166 0.91 8.57 3.57
N ARG A 167 0.25 7.72 2.79
CA ARG A 167 -0.42 6.53 3.30
C ARG A 167 0.41 5.31 3.00
N PHE A 168 0.49 4.42 3.97
CA PHE A 168 1.27 3.20 3.92
C PHE A 168 0.32 2.02 4.08
N ASP A 169 0.28 1.16 3.08
CA ASP A 169 -0.70 0.10 2.99
C ASP A 169 -0.01 -1.21 3.34
N PHE A 170 -0.56 -1.95 4.29
CA PHE A 170 0.02 -3.17 4.84
C PHE A 170 -0.92 -4.35 4.65
N ARG A 171 -0.31 -5.54 4.52
CA ARG A 171 -0.98 -6.80 4.82
C ARG A 171 -0.39 -7.45 6.05
N ILE A 172 -1.23 -8.11 6.82
CA ILE A 172 -0.87 -8.74 8.09
C ILE A 172 -1.15 -10.24 8.01
N GLU A 173 -0.08 -11.02 7.90
CA GLU A 173 -0.15 -12.49 7.92
C GLU A 173 0.40 -13.00 9.25
N LYS A 174 -0.43 -13.73 10.03
CA LYS A 174 -0.02 -14.33 11.31
C LYS A 174 0.69 -13.33 12.23
N ASP A 175 0.06 -12.18 12.44
CA ASP A 175 0.59 -11.06 13.25
C ASP A 175 1.87 -10.38 12.71
N GLN A 176 2.38 -10.79 11.55
CA GLN A 176 3.50 -10.14 10.89
C GLN A 176 2.99 -9.13 9.85
N PRO A 177 3.21 -7.82 10.03
CA PRO A 177 2.89 -6.83 9.01
C PRO A 177 3.94 -6.82 7.89
N TYR A 178 3.46 -6.60 6.66
CA TYR A 178 4.24 -6.44 5.45
C TYR A 178 3.73 -5.20 4.70
N LEU A 179 4.62 -4.23 4.45
CA LEU A 179 4.31 -3.04 3.66
C LEU A 179 4.09 -3.43 2.19
N ILE A 180 2.85 -3.35 1.70
CA ILE A 180 2.45 -3.74 0.34
C ILE A 180 2.40 -2.57 -0.63
N ASP A 181 2.11 -1.36 -0.18
CA ASP A 181 2.02 -0.19 -1.05
C ASP A 181 2.22 1.12 -0.28
N ILE A 182 2.48 2.20 -1.01
CA ILE A 182 2.59 3.55 -0.45
C ILE A 182 1.89 4.52 -1.41
N ALA A 183 0.96 5.31 -0.89
CA ALA A 183 0.34 6.40 -1.64
C ALA A 183 0.90 7.74 -1.14
N GLY A 184 1.68 8.43 -1.99
CA GLY A 184 2.17 9.78 -1.70
C GLY A 184 1.07 10.85 -1.75
N THR A 185 -0.01 10.58 -2.48
CA THR A 185 -1.22 11.41 -2.54
C THR A 185 -2.44 10.51 -2.33
N PRO A 186 -2.70 10.06 -1.08
CA PRO A 186 -3.81 9.17 -0.81
C PRO A 186 -5.16 9.81 -1.12
N TYR A 187 -6.13 9.02 -1.56
CA TYR A 187 -7.50 9.48 -1.72
C TYR A 187 -8.07 9.93 -0.39
N THR A 188 -8.59 11.15 -0.35
CA THR A 188 -9.28 11.71 0.82
C THR A 188 -10.77 11.89 0.57
N ILE A 189 -11.38 11.15 -0.37
CA ILE A 189 -12.82 11.19 -0.62
C ILE A 189 -13.60 10.70 0.61
N LYS A 190 -14.91 10.93 0.67
CA LYS A 190 -15.74 10.50 1.80
C LYS A 190 -15.69 8.99 2.07
N HIS A 191 -15.59 8.17 1.02
CA HIS A 191 -15.37 6.73 1.17
C HIS A 191 -13.88 6.42 1.07
N SER A 192 -13.12 6.78 2.10
CA SER A 192 -11.68 6.48 2.22
C SER A 192 -11.32 6.16 3.66
N SER A 193 -10.21 5.42 3.85
CA SER A 193 -9.68 5.16 5.19
C SER A 193 -9.33 6.44 5.95
N VAL A 194 -8.86 7.47 5.23
CA VAL A 194 -8.52 8.78 5.81
C VAL A 194 -9.78 9.49 6.33
N ALA A 195 -10.87 9.47 5.56
CA ALA A 195 -12.14 10.02 6.02
C ALA A 195 -12.68 9.26 7.25
N PHE A 196 -12.67 7.93 7.19
CA PHE A 196 -13.07 7.08 8.32
C PHE A 196 -12.22 7.32 9.57
N LEU A 197 -10.90 7.44 9.42
CA LEU A 197 -9.99 7.77 10.52
C LEU A 197 -10.39 9.07 11.22
N PHE A 198 -10.64 10.13 10.46
CA PHE A 198 -10.98 11.43 11.03
C PHE A 198 -12.38 11.42 11.66
N GLU A 199 -13.39 10.97 10.93
CA GLU A 199 -14.79 11.07 11.36
C GLU A 199 -15.16 10.03 12.43
N ASN A 200 -14.74 8.77 12.25
CA ASN A 200 -15.20 7.65 13.06
C ASN A 200 -14.25 7.28 14.20
N ILE A 201 -12.94 7.48 14.04
CA ILE A 201 -11.95 7.14 15.08
C ILE A 201 -11.55 8.37 15.91
N MET A 202 -11.26 9.50 15.26
CA MET A 202 -10.80 10.71 15.93
C MET A 202 -11.93 11.66 16.32
N HIS A 203 -13.15 11.44 15.80
CA HIS A 203 -14.32 12.28 16.00
C HIS A 203 -14.11 13.75 15.59
N LEU A 204 -13.45 13.93 14.43
CA LEU A 204 -13.20 15.21 13.78
C LEU A 204 -14.09 15.37 12.54
N ASP A 205 -14.26 16.60 12.06
CA ASP A 205 -15.00 16.84 10.83
C ASP A 205 -14.16 16.41 9.61
N TYR A 206 -14.79 15.96 8.52
CA TYR A 206 -14.11 15.68 7.24
C TYR A 206 -13.17 16.81 6.76
N LYS A 207 -13.55 18.08 6.96
CA LYS A 207 -12.72 19.24 6.60
C LYS A 207 -11.41 19.32 7.37
N ASP A 208 -11.32 18.68 8.54
CA ASP A 208 -10.12 18.70 9.39
C ASP A 208 -8.99 17.86 8.80
N ILE A 209 -9.28 16.96 7.86
CA ILE A 209 -8.27 16.29 7.01
C ILE A 209 -7.41 17.36 6.32
N TYR A 210 -8.05 18.30 5.62
CA TYR A 210 -7.36 19.34 4.87
C TYR A 210 -6.67 20.36 5.78
N LYS A 211 -7.27 20.70 6.93
CA LYS A 211 -6.60 21.53 7.93
C LYS A 211 -5.32 20.88 8.43
N THR A 212 -5.34 19.57 8.68
CA THR A 212 -4.17 18.80 9.13
C THR A 212 -3.09 18.79 8.06
N ILE A 213 -3.45 18.50 6.80
CA ILE A 213 -2.50 18.52 5.68
C ILE A 213 -1.88 19.92 5.49
N MET A 214 -2.68 20.98 5.52
CA MET A 214 -2.20 22.36 5.42
C MET A 214 -1.28 22.72 6.59
N ALA A 215 -1.63 22.33 7.82
CA ALA A 215 -0.79 22.57 8.99
C ALA A 215 0.56 21.84 8.90
N CYS A 216 0.57 20.60 8.39
CA CYS A 216 1.82 19.87 8.11
C CYS A 216 2.66 20.62 7.07
N SER A 217 2.05 20.99 5.94
CA SER A 217 2.74 21.74 4.88
C SER A 217 3.31 23.08 5.39
N PHE A 218 2.51 23.94 6.05
CA PHE A 218 3.03 25.19 6.61
C PHE A 218 4.11 24.99 7.67
N SER A 219 4.07 23.88 8.39
CA SER A 219 5.07 23.58 9.40
C SER A 219 6.40 23.10 8.82
N ASN A 220 6.38 22.49 7.63
CA ASN A 220 7.55 21.82 7.06
C ASN A 220 8.17 22.62 5.91
N TYR A 221 7.45 23.61 5.39
CA TYR A 221 7.95 24.59 4.45
C TYR A 221 8.11 25.92 5.18
N ASP A 222 9.28 26.55 5.06
CA ASP A 222 9.61 27.85 5.64
C ASP A 222 8.82 28.99 4.95
N ILE A 223 7.49 28.96 5.02
CA ILE A 223 6.61 29.98 4.42
C ILE A 223 6.55 31.25 5.31
N LEU A 224 7.23 31.25 6.46
CA LEU A 224 7.27 32.37 7.42
C LEU A 224 8.62 33.10 7.51
N GLN A 225 9.55 32.89 6.55
CA GLN A 225 10.80 33.66 6.45
C GLN A 225 10.95 34.49 5.17
N SER A 226 9.83 34.86 4.52
CA SER A 226 9.83 35.85 3.43
C SER A 226 9.28 37.21 3.90
#